data_AF-A0A2G1LIS5-F1
#
_entry.id   AF-A0A2G1LIS5-F1
#
_cell.length_a   1.000
_cell.length_b   1.000
_cell.length_c   1.000
_cell.angle_alpha   90.00
_cell.angle_beta   90.00
_cell.angle_gamma   90.00
#
_symmetry.space_group_name_H-M   'P 1'
#
loop_
_entity.id
_entity.type
_entity.pdbx_description
1 polymer ?
#
loop_
_entity_poly.entity_id
_entity_poly.type
_entity_poly.pdbx_seq_one_letter_code
_entity_poly.pdbx_strand_id
1 'polypeptide(L)'
;MAGGSEGGEKTEKPTQKKLQDAAKEGDILQSRELGTALVVMAGIGWLAVAGPGLIDALSGMLTRALRFGREDIVNFSPVTRGTGLLADIALPVGGVLLATFFA
;
A
#
# COMPACT_ATOMS: atom_id res chain seq x y z
N MET A 1 -43.13 -29.49 -38.47
CA MET A 1 -42.70 -30.66 -37.66
C MET A 1 -42.28 -30.14 -36.31
N ALA A 2 -42.92 -30.63 -35.26
CA ALA A 2 -42.44 -30.51 -33.89
C ALA A 2 -41.24 -31.46 -33.69
N GLY A 3 -40.25 -31.02 -32.93
CA GLY A 3 -39.09 -31.80 -32.55
C GLY A 3 -38.49 -31.20 -31.29
N GLY A 4 -39.24 -31.32 -30.19
CA GLY A 4 -38.79 -30.88 -28.89
C GLY A 4 -37.63 -31.72 -28.37
N SER A 5 -36.75 -31.09 -27.60
CA SER A 5 -36.46 -31.56 -26.25
C SER A 5 -35.81 -30.40 -25.49
N GLU A 6 -36.57 -29.89 -24.54
CA GLU A 6 -36.10 -29.01 -23.49
C GLU A 6 -34.82 -29.59 -22.89
N GLY A 7 -33.80 -28.74 -22.79
CA GLY A 7 -32.58 -29.04 -22.07
C GLY A 7 -32.93 -29.34 -20.62
N GLY A 8 -33.03 -30.62 -20.29
CA GLY A 8 -33.30 -31.09 -18.94
C GLY A 8 -32.28 -30.49 -17.97
N GLU A 9 -32.80 -29.91 -16.90
CA GLU A 9 -32.10 -29.51 -15.68
C GLU A 9 -31.15 -30.65 -15.26
N LYS A 10 -29.90 -30.58 -15.74
CA LYS A 10 -28.83 -31.54 -15.39
C LYS A 10 -28.46 -31.32 -13.94
N THR A 11 -29.17 -32.03 -13.07
CA THR A 11 -28.99 -32.12 -11.62
C THR A 11 -27.89 -33.11 -11.20
N GLU A 12 -27.14 -33.66 -12.15
CA GLU A 12 -25.99 -34.52 -11.86
C GLU A 12 -24.73 -33.70 -11.54
N LYS A 13 -24.02 -34.13 -10.50
CA LYS A 13 -22.71 -33.56 -10.15
C LYS A 13 -21.75 -33.71 -11.34
N PRO A 14 -20.95 -32.68 -11.66
CA PRO A 14 -20.04 -32.73 -12.80
C PRO A 14 -19.09 -33.92 -12.67
N THR A 15 -18.91 -34.65 -13.77
CA THR A 15 -18.03 -35.82 -13.82
C THR A 15 -16.57 -35.41 -13.65
N GLN A 16 -15.74 -36.33 -13.11
CA GLN A 16 -14.29 -36.13 -12.91
C GLN A 16 -13.56 -35.60 -14.15
N LYS A 17 -14.00 -36.00 -15.36
CA LYS A 17 -13.45 -35.51 -16.62
C LYS A 17 -13.81 -34.04 -16.89
N LYS A 18 -15.06 -33.63 -16.65
CA LYS A 18 -15.48 -32.22 -16.77
C LYS A 18 -14.78 -31.30 -15.79
N LEU A 19 -14.56 -31.74 -14.55
CA LEU A 19 -13.79 -30.98 -13.56
C LEU A 19 -12.32 -30.81 -13.96
N GLN A 20 -11.71 -31.86 -14.48
CA GLN A 20 -10.33 -31.80 -14.99
C GLN A 20 -10.21 -30.92 -16.23
N ASP A 21 -11.18 -30.97 -17.13
CA ASP A 21 -11.20 -30.13 -18.34
C ASP A 21 -11.43 -28.65 -17.97
N ALA A 22 -12.34 -28.34 -17.04
CA ALA A 22 -12.54 -26.99 -16.50
C ALA A 22 -11.25 -26.44 -15.85
N ALA A 23 -10.54 -27.25 -15.05
CA ALA A 23 -9.26 -26.84 -14.45
C ALA A 23 -8.16 -26.61 -15.51
N LYS A 24 -8.14 -27.41 -16.59
CA LYS A 24 -7.19 -27.23 -17.71
C LYS A 24 -7.52 -26.00 -18.56
N GLU A 25 -8.79 -25.68 -18.70
CA GLU A 25 -9.28 -24.47 -19.40
C GLU A 25 -9.09 -23.19 -18.57
N GLY A 26 -8.60 -23.31 -17.34
CA GLY A 26 -8.36 -22.16 -16.46
C GLY A 26 -9.62 -21.65 -15.77
N ASP A 27 -10.72 -22.39 -15.82
CA ASP A 27 -11.94 -22.18 -15.02
C ASP A 27 -11.71 -22.68 -13.58
N ILE A 28 -10.64 -22.17 -12.99
CA ILE A 28 -10.38 -22.22 -11.56
C ILE A 28 -11.05 -21.00 -10.93
N LEU A 29 -11.53 -21.16 -9.69
CA LEU A 29 -12.06 -20.08 -8.85
C LEU A 29 -10.95 -19.08 -8.47
N GLN A 30 -10.37 -18.40 -9.46
CA GLN A 30 -9.39 -17.35 -9.24
C GLN A 30 -10.16 -16.03 -9.11
N SER A 31 -10.34 -15.58 -7.88
CA SER A 31 -11.00 -14.32 -7.60
C SER A 31 -10.08 -13.17 -8.04
N ARG A 32 -10.33 -12.62 -9.24
CA ARG A 32 -9.57 -11.49 -9.81
C ARG A 32 -9.48 -10.29 -8.87
N GLU A 33 -10.54 -10.04 -8.11
CA GLU A 33 -10.64 -8.92 -7.16
C GLU A 33 -9.85 -9.15 -5.86
N LEU A 34 -9.52 -10.39 -5.53
CA LEU A 34 -8.74 -10.71 -4.32
C LEU A 34 -7.32 -10.14 -4.41
N GLY A 35 -6.71 -10.18 -5.59
CA GLY A 35 -5.37 -9.61 -5.82
C GLY A 35 -5.37 -8.10 -5.56
N THR A 36 -6.34 -7.39 -6.12
CA THR A 36 -6.53 -5.95 -5.89
C THR A 36 -6.77 -5.65 -4.41
N ALA A 37 -7.63 -6.41 -3.75
CA ALA A 37 -7.92 -6.24 -2.32
C ALA A 37 -6.67 -6.43 -1.44
N LEU A 38 -5.82 -7.42 -1.75
CA LEU A 38 -4.57 -7.66 -1.03
C LEU A 38 -3.58 -6.51 -1.20
N VAL A 39 -3.42 -5.97 -2.41
CA VAL A 39 -2.54 -4.82 -2.67
C VAL A 39 -3.02 -3.58 -1.90
N VAL A 40 -4.32 -3.31 -1.91
CA VAL A 40 -4.90 -2.18 -1.15
C VAL A 40 -4.68 -2.37 0.34
N MET A 41 -4.92 -3.58 0.88
CA MET A 41 -4.66 -3.87 2.30
C MET A 41 -3.17 -3.72 2.67
N ALA A 42 -2.25 -4.15 1.79
CA ALA A 42 -0.83 -3.96 2.00
C ALA A 42 -0.46 -2.47 2.06
N GLY A 43 -0.99 -1.65 1.15
CA GLY A 43 -0.79 -0.20 1.17
C GLY A 43 -1.33 0.47 2.44
N ILE A 44 -2.52 0.07 2.90
CA ILE A 44 -3.09 0.57 4.16
C ILE A 44 -2.24 0.14 5.36
N GLY A 45 -1.81 -1.13 5.39
CA GLY A 45 -0.94 -1.64 6.45
C GLY A 45 0.39 -0.90 6.51
N TRP A 46 0.98 -0.60 5.35
CA TRP A 46 2.19 0.20 5.24
C TRP A 46 2.01 1.59 5.84
N LEU A 47 0.94 2.30 5.46
CA LEU A 47 0.62 3.62 6.00
C LEU A 47 0.36 3.59 7.51
N ALA A 48 -0.27 2.53 8.03
CA ALA A 48 -0.53 2.40 9.46
C ALA A 48 0.77 2.28 10.28
N VAL A 49 1.78 1.58 9.75
CA VAL A 49 3.09 1.41 10.42
C VAL A 49 3.98 2.64 10.23
N ALA A 50 4.04 3.20 9.03
CA ALA A 50 4.95 4.28 8.67
C ALA A 50 4.42 5.69 9.01
N GLY A 51 3.09 5.85 9.05
CA GLY A 51 2.40 7.12 9.28
C GLY A 51 2.75 7.83 10.59
N PRO A 52 2.74 7.16 11.75
CA PRO A 52 3.08 7.81 13.03
C PRO A 52 4.48 8.44 13.03
N GLY A 53 5.48 7.72 12.55
CA GLY A 53 6.86 8.24 12.48
C GLY A 53 6.99 9.45 11.54
N LEU A 54 6.22 9.48 10.45
CA LEU A 54 6.19 10.64 9.55
C LEU A 54 5.54 11.86 10.23
N ILE A 55 4.42 11.68 10.93
CA ILE A 55 3.72 12.75 11.65
C ILE A 55 4.62 13.33 12.76
N ASP A 56 5.29 12.48 13.53
CA ASP A 56 6.19 12.89 14.61
C ASP A 56 7.37 13.70 14.09
N ALA A 57 7.98 13.27 12.98
CA ALA A 57 9.06 13.98 12.33
C ALA A 57 8.65 15.37 11.84
N LEU A 58 7.51 15.45 11.15
CA LEU A 58 6.97 16.72 10.65
C LEU A 58 6.64 17.68 11.80
N SER A 59 6.04 17.17 12.86
CA SER A 59 5.69 17.95 14.05
C SER A 59 6.93 18.44 14.80
N GLY A 60 7.96 17.59 14.91
CA GLY A 60 9.25 17.93 15.52
C GLY A 60 10.00 19.00 14.72
N MET A 61 10.05 18.84 13.40
CA MET A 61 10.65 19.82 12.50
C MET A 61 9.92 21.17 12.58
N LEU A 62 8.58 21.18 12.54
CA LEU A 62 7.80 22.41 12.66
C LEU A 62 8.04 23.11 14.01
N THR A 63 8.07 22.35 15.10
CA THR A 63 8.34 22.88 16.44
C THR A 63 9.74 23.50 16.53
N ARG A 64 10.75 22.86 15.93
CA ARG A 64 12.12 23.39 15.87
C ARG A 64 12.22 24.63 14.97
N ALA A 65 11.53 24.63 13.83
CA ALA A 65 11.52 25.76 12.91
C ALA A 65 10.86 27.01 13.50
N LEU A 66 9.83 26.84 14.33
CA LEU A 66 9.09 27.95 14.96
C LEU A 66 9.73 28.44 16.27
N ARG A 67 10.69 27.70 16.85
CA ARG A 67 11.43 28.13 18.04
C ARG A 67 12.70 28.91 17.63
N PHE A 68 12.68 30.21 17.87
CA PHE A 68 13.86 31.08 17.72
C PHE A 68 14.52 31.30 19.07
N GLY A 69 15.79 30.90 19.19
CA GLY A 69 16.61 31.05 20.38
C GLY A 69 17.63 32.19 20.24
N ARG A 70 18.26 32.54 21.37
CA ARG A 70 19.33 33.55 21.41
C ARG A 70 20.51 33.19 20.49
N GLU A 71 20.74 31.90 20.31
CA GLU A 71 21.84 31.32 19.53
C GLU A 71 21.72 31.65 18.04
N ASP A 72 20.50 31.77 17.54
CA ASP A 72 20.19 32.10 16.13
C ASP A 72 20.38 33.58 15.82
N ILE A 73 20.34 34.41 16.86
CA ILE A 73 20.58 35.84 16.80
C ILE A 73 22.08 36.12 16.92
N VAL A 74 22.79 35.37 17.76
CA VAL A 74 24.22 35.56 18.02
C VAL A 74 25.10 34.92 16.95
N ASN A 75 24.74 33.74 16.44
CA ASN A 75 25.41 33.05 15.35
C ASN A 75 24.44 32.87 14.18
N PHE A 76 24.11 33.99 13.53
CA PHE A 76 23.19 34.00 12.39
C PHE A 76 23.80 33.26 11.18
N SER A 77 23.53 31.96 11.09
CA SER A 77 23.89 31.10 9.97
C SER A 77 22.66 30.35 9.46
N PRO A 78 21.89 30.94 8.54
CA PRO A 78 20.64 30.36 8.03
C PRO A 78 20.87 29.02 7.30
N VAL A 79 22.05 28.81 6.71
CA VAL A 79 22.40 27.60 5.96
C VAL A 79 22.59 26.38 6.87
N THR A 80 23.34 26.52 7.96
CA THR A 80 23.57 25.40 8.91
C THR A 80 22.29 25.02 9.66
N ARG A 81 21.45 26.00 9.97
CA ARG A 81 20.12 25.77 10.54
C ARG A 81 19.17 25.06 9.56
N GLY A 82 19.15 25.49 8.30
CA GLY A 82 18.32 24.87 7.26
C GLY A 82 18.72 23.43 6.96
N THR A 83 20.01 23.12 6.96
CA THR A 83 20.52 21.76 6.73
C THR A 83 20.20 20.80 7.87
N GLY A 84 20.22 21.25 9.13
CA GLY A 84 19.78 20.44 10.26
C GLY A 84 18.30 20.06 10.19
N LEU A 85 17.44 21.03 9.85
CA LEU A 85 16.00 20.78 9.68
C LEU A 85 15.71 19.85 8.49
N LEU A 86 16.45 19.99 7.40
CA LEU A 86 16.33 19.08 6.24
C LEU A 86 16.76 17.66 6.59
N ALA A 87 17.83 17.49 7.37
CA ALA A 87 18.30 16.18 7.82
C ALA A 87 17.29 15.46 8.72
N ASP A 88 16.61 16.20 9.61
CA ASP A 88 15.55 15.66 10.48
C ASP A 88 14.35 15.10 9.68
N ILE A 89 14.04 15.68 8.52
CA ILE A 89 12.95 15.21 7.64
C ILE A 89 13.45 14.11 6.69
N ALA A 90 14.69 14.20 6.23
CA ALA A 90 15.24 13.31 5.20
C ALA A 90 15.26 11.85 5.64
N LEU A 91 15.54 11.58 6.92
CA LEU A 91 15.61 10.22 7.47
C LEU A 91 14.22 9.53 7.53
N PRO A 92 13.16 10.15 8.09
CA PRO A 92 11.81 9.58 8.10
C PRO A 92 11.16 9.57 6.71
N VAL A 93 11.30 10.64 5.91
CA VAL A 93 10.74 10.67 4.54
C VAL A 93 11.46 9.67 3.63
N GLY A 94 12.78 9.59 3.72
CA GLY A 94 13.58 8.62 2.98
C GLY A 94 13.27 7.18 3.40
N GLY A 95 13.07 6.94 4.70
CA GLY A 95 12.67 5.63 5.22
C GLY A 95 11.30 5.18 4.73
N VAL A 96 10.31 6.09 4.77
CA VAL A 96 8.96 5.82 4.23
C VAL A 96 9.05 5.55 2.73
N LEU A 97 9.73 6.40 1.95
CA LEU A 97 9.85 6.24 0.49
C LEU A 97 10.55 4.94 0.11
N LEU A 98 11.69 4.62 0.74
CA LEU A 98 12.42 3.39 0.45
C LEU A 98 11.56 2.17 0.69
N ALA A 99 10.89 2.11 1.84
CA ALA A 99 10.09 0.93 2.14
C ALA A 99 8.73 0.91 1.41
N THR A 100 8.30 2.01 0.79
CA THR A 100 7.21 2.00 -0.22
C THR A 100 7.69 1.45 -1.57
N PHE A 101 8.98 1.52 -1.88
CA PHE A 101 9.58 0.94 -3.09
C PHE A 101 9.91 -0.56 -2.95
N PHE A 102 10.07 -1.05 -1.72
CA PHE A 102 10.37 -2.45 -1.42
C PHE A 102 9.14 -3.29 -1.02
N ALA A 103 7.99 -2.65 -0.79
CA ALA A 103 6.69 -3.28 -0.54
C ALA A 103 5.87 -3.38 -1.83
#